data_AF-X1G2H1-F1
#
_entry.id   AF-X1G2H1-F1
#
_cell.length_a   1.000
_cell.length_b   1.000
_cell.length_c   1.000
_cell.angle_alpha   90.00
_cell.angle_beta   90.00
_cell.angle_gamma   90.00
#
_symmetry.space_group_name_H-M   'P 1'
#
loop_
_entity.id
_entity.type
_entity.pdbx_description
1 polymer ?
#
loop_
_entity_poly.entity_id
_entity_poly.type
_entity_poly.pdbx_seq_one_letter_code
_entity_poly.pdbx_strand_id
1 'polypeptide(L)'
;MKTKQLFTVVFAGLMLAGMFAACTSEQDAAETSTTRVKAPKMKMTTEVPPGVATPDKLETSLGTLTSVDGVPDAETTQKVYDNLDL
;
A
#
# COMPACT_ATOMS: atom_id res chain seq x y z
N MET A 1 41.35 3.65 39.59
CA MET A 1 40.91 2.61 38.63
C MET A 1 39.53 2.88 38.00
N LYS A 2 38.73 3.84 38.48
CA LYS A 2 37.38 4.13 37.95
C LYS A 2 37.30 5.12 36.77
N THR A 3 38.37 5.86 36.49
CA THR A 3 38.44 6.81 35.35
C THR A 3 39.00 6.21 34.07
N LYS A 4 39.73 5.09 34.15
CA LYS A 4 40.21 4.35 32.96
C LYS A 4 39.10 3.50 32.33
N GLN A 5 38.20 2.95 33.15
CA GLN A 5 37.04 2.17 32.71
C GLN A 5 36.00 3.01 31.97
N LEU A 6 35.88 4.31 32.30
CA LEU A 6 34.99 5.23 31.58
C LEU A 6 35.46 5.50 30.15
N PHE A 7 36.78 5.62 29.94
CA PHE A 7 37.33 5.89 28.61
C PHE A 7 37.28 4.67 27.69
N THR A 8 37.50 3.47 28.23
CA THR A 8 37.40 2.21 27.46
C THR A 8 35.94 1.89 27.07
N VAL A 9 34.96 2.21 27.92
CA VAL A 9 33.53 1.99 27.61
C VAL A 9 33.02 2.97 26.56
N VAL A 10 33.52 4.21 26.53
CA VAL A 10 33.16 5.20 25.47
C VAL A 10 33.80 4.82 24.13
N PHE A 11 35.06 4.36 24.12
CA PHE A 11 35.73 3.93 22.89
C PHE A 11 35.18 2.61 22.32
N ALA A 12 34.80 1.66 23.20
CA ALA A 12 34.14 0.42 22.79
C ALA A 12 32.66 0.65 22.39
N GLY A 13 31.98 1.63 23.00
CA GLY A 13 30.62 2.02 22.63
C GLY A 13 30.54 2.67 21.25
N LEU A 14 31.55 3.46 20.86
CA LEU A 14 31.62 4.08 19.53
C LEU A 14 31.87 3.05 18.41
N MET A 15 32.53 1.93 18.71
CA MET A 15 32.81 0.86 17.74
C MET A 15 31.67 -0.18 17.63
N LEU A 16 30.77 -0.28 18.62
CA LEU A 16 29.62 -1.18 18.55
C LEU A 16 28.37 -0.56 17.90
N ALA A 17 28.33 0.77 17.74
CA ALA A 17 27.28 1.49 17.02
C ALA A 17 27.52 1.56 15.49
N GLY A 18 28.71 1.17 15.00
CA GLY A 18 29.05 1.19 13.56
C GLY A 18 28.68 -0.07 12.79
N MET A 19 28.28 -1.16 13.47
CA MET A 19 28.08 -2.48 12.86
C MET A 19 26.66 -3.04 13.04
N PHE A 20 25.68 -2.13 13.13
CA PHE A 20 24.25 -2.44 12.95
C PHE A 20 23.60 -1.64 11.81
N ALA A 21 24.37 -0.85 11.05
CA ALA A 21 23.90 -0.10 9.89
C ALA A 21 23.89 -0.93 8.58
N ALA A 22 23.71 -2.24 8.67
CA ALA A 22 23.53 -3.11 7.51
C ALA A 22 22.13 -3.76 7.40
N CYS A 23 21.32 -3.82 8.48
CA CYS A 23 19.98 -4.44 8.43
C CYS A 23 18.97 -3.93 9.49
N THR A 24 18.95 -2.64 9.84
CA THR A 24 17.77 -2.04 10.49
C THR A 24 17.21 -0.95 9.58
N SER A 25 16.48 -1.38 8.56
CA SER A 25 15.59 -0.51 7.78
C SER A 25 14.32 -0.29 8.57
N GLU A 26 14.12 0.93 9.09
CA GLU A 26 12.87 1.57 9.59
C GLU A 26 13.30 2.66 10.60
N GLN A 27 13.02 3.98 10.54
CA GLN A 27 12.19 4.85 9.71
C GLN A 27 12.73 6.29 9.89
N ASP A 28 12.86 7.05 8.80
CA ASP A 28 12.61 8.49 8.73
C ASP A 28 12.26 8.73 7.24
N ALA A 29 10.98 8.91 6.89
CA ALA A 29 10.38 10.23 6.81
C ALA A 29 11.22 11.25 6.02
N ALA A 30 11.83 10.81 4.92
CA ALA A 30 12.13 11.66 3.78
C ALA A 30 11.46 11.01 2.58
N GLU A 31 10.55 11.74 1.94
CA GLU A 31 9.98 11.41 0.64
C GLU A 31 11.10 11.03 -0.34
N THR A 32 11.44 9.75 -0.41
CA THR A 32 11.81 9.17 -1.69
C THR A 32 10.50 9.02 -2.43
N SER A 33 10.01 10.16 -2.91
CA SER A 33 9.08 10.26 -4.01
C SER A 33 9.71 9.43 -5.12
N THR A 34 9.34 8.15 -5.17
CA THR A 34 9.28 7.44 -6.44
C THR A 34 8.45 8.36 -7.29
N THR A 35 9.13 9.18 -8.10
CA THR A 35 8.49 9.93 -9.16
C THR A 35 7.90 8.84 -10.03
N ARG A 36 6.63 8.52 -9.79
CA ARG A 36 5.86 7.65 -10.66
C ARG A 36 5.82 8.40 -11.97
N VAL A 37 6.75 8.06 -12.86
CA VAL A 37 6.80 8.63 -14.20
C VAL A 37 5.44 8.35 -14.80
N LYS A 38 4.61 9.40 -14.89
CA LYS A 38 3.27 9.28 -15.45
C LYS A 38 3.47 8.89 -16.91
N ALA A 39 2.98 7.71 -17.29
CA ALA A 39 3.10 7.24 -18.66
C ALA A 39 2.60 8.32 -19.62
N PRO A 40 3.32 8.58 -20.73
CA PRO A 40 2.93 9.61 -21.69
C PRO A 40 1.52 9.32 -22.22
N LYS A 41 0.67 10.35 -22.30
CA LYS A 41 -0.67 10.21 -22.87
C LYS A 41 -0.53 9.91 -24.36
N MET A 42 -0.99 8.74 -24.79
CA MET A 42 -0.88 8.30 -26.18
C MET A 42 -1.87 9.08 -27.06
N LYS A 43 -1.49 9.37 -28.31
CA LYS A 43 -2.28 10.24 -29.21
C LYS A 43 -3.68 9.71 -29.56
N MET A 44 -3.92 8.41 -29.36
CA MET A 44 -5.17 7.73 -29.70
C MET A 44 -5.96 7.28 -28.45
N THR A 45 -5.73 7.89 -27.28
CA THR A 45 -6.56 7.62 -26.09
C THR A 45 -7.84 8.44 -26.15
N THR A 46 -8.95 7.83 -26.55
CA THR A 46 -10.29 8.38 -26.37
C THR A 46 -10.71 8.22 -24.90
N GLU A 47 -11.49 9.17 -24.39
CA GLU A 47 -12.12 9.01 -23.08
C GLU A 47 -13.16 7.90 -23.14
N VAL A 48 -13.26 7.10 -22.08
CA VAL A 48 -14.30 6.06 -22.00
C VAL A 48 -15.64 6.77 -21.82
N PRO A 49 -16.63 6.56 -22.71
CA PRO A 49 -17.93 7.20 -22.57
C PRO A 49 -18.59 6.82 -21.25
N PRO A 50 -19.40 7.71 -20.66
CA PRO A 50 -20.14 7.38 -19.44
C PRO A 50 -21.03 6.16 -19.67
N GLY A 51 -21.03 5.24 -18.70
CA GLY A 51 -21.83 4.00 -18.75
C GLY A 51 -21.24 2.86 -19.60
N VAL A 52 -20.09 3.05 -20.26
CA VAL A 52 -19.38 1.95 -20.95
C VAL A 52 -18.56 1.12 -19.96
N ALA A 53 -17.92 1.77 -18.99
CA ALA A 53 -17.25 1.06 -17.91
C ALA A 53 -18.29 0.53 -16.92
N THR A 54 -18.11 -0.72 -16.49
CA THR A 54 -18.82 -1.23 -15.32
C THR A 54 -18.40 -0.42 -14.10
N PRO A 55 -19.34 0.18 -13.37
CA PRO A 55 -19.00 0.96 -12.17
C PRO A 55 -18.60 0.01 -11.04
N ASP A 56 -17.69 0.47 -10.19
CA ASP A 56 -17.24 -0.30 -9.03
C ASP A 56 -18.35 -0.53 -7.99
N LYS A 57 -19.37 0.33 -8.00
CA LYS A 57 -20.51 0.29 -7.08
C LYS A 57 -21.82 0.35 -7.86
N LEU A 58 -22.71 -0.57 -7.55
CA LEU A 58 -24.05 -0.66 -8.12
C LEU A 58 -25.08 -0.58 -7.00
N GLU A 59 -25.94 0.44 -7.03
CA GLU A 59 -27.07 0.54 -6.11
C GLU A 59 -28.22 -0.35 -6.61
N THR A 60 -28.56 -1.38 -5.84
CA THR A 60 -29.60 -2.36 -6.19
C THR A 60 -30.61 -2.53 -5.06
N SER A 61 -31.68 -3.29 -5.29
CA SER A 61 -32.65 -3.64 -4.25
C SER A 61 -32.05 -4.52 -3.14
N LEU A 62 -30.92 -5.18 -3.40
CA LEU A 62 -30.18 -5.98 -2.42
C LEU A 62 -29.19 -5.12 -1.60
N GLY A 63 -29.18 -3.80 -1.84
CA GLY A 63 -28.18 -2.86 -1.35
C GLY A 63 -27.10 -2.57 -2.38
N THR A 64 -26.01 -1.96 -1.92
CA THR A 64 -24.84 -1.65 -2.74
C THR A 64 -24.03 -2.91 -3.02
N LEU A 65 -23.83 -3.21 -4.30
CA LEU A 65 -22.95 -4.28 -4.78
C LEU A 65 -21.62 -3.67 -5.22
N THR A 66 -20.51 -4.26 -4.79
CA THR A 66 -19.15 -3.79 -5.06
C THR A 66 -18.42 -4.80 -5.95
N SER A 67 -17.79 -4.28 -7.00
CA SER A 67 -16.99 -5.09 -7.92
C SER A 67 -15.75 -4.33 -8.38
N VAL A 68 -14.68 -5.05 -8.67
CA VAL A 68 -13.45 -4.50 -9.26
C VAL A 68 -13.22 -5.23 -10.56
N ASP A 69 -13.19 -4.51 -11.67
CA ASP A 69 -13.04 -5.08 -13.02
C ASP A 69 -14.05 -6.22 -13.32
N GLY A 70 -15.25 -6.13 -12.73
CA GLY A 70 -16.32 -7.13 -12.85
C GLY A 70 -16.22 -8.31 -11.88
N VAL A 71 -15.21 -8.37 -11.02
CA VAL A 71 -15.08 -9.37 -9.96
C VAL A 71 -15.75 -8.85 -8.69
N PRO A 72 -16.78 -9.53 -8.16
CA PRO A 72 -17.40 -9.13 -6.90
C PRO A 72 -16.47 -9.39 -5.71
N ASP A 73 -16.59 -8.59 -4.66
CA ASP A 73 -15.97 -8.92 -3.37
C ASP A 73 -16.73 -10.05 -2.66
N ALA A 74 -16.16 -10.56 -1.56
CA ALA A 74 -16.73 -11.68 -0.83
C ALA A 74 -18.13 -11.36 -0.25
N GLU A 75 -18.33 -10.13 0.23
CA GLU A 75 -19.62 -9.70 0.79
C GLU A 75 -20.70 -9.63 -0.29
N THR A 76 -20.40 -9.00 -1.43
CA THR A 76 -21.28 -8.92 -2.60
C THR A 76 -21.61 -10.30 -3.13
N THR A 77 -20.61 -11.19 -3.20
CA THR A 77 -20.79 -12.58 -3.59
C THR A 77 -21.79 -13.29 -2.69
N GLN A 78 -21.62 -13.18 -1.36
CA GLN A 78 -22.53 -13.79 -0.39
C GLN A 78 -23.95 -13.24 -0.53
N LYS A 79 -24.12 -11.91 -0.61
CA LYS A 79 -25.44 -11.28 -0.79
C LYS A 79 -26.16 -11.78 -2.05
N VAL A 80 -25.42 -11.95 -3.14
CA VAL A 80 -25.98 -12.46 -4.39
C VAL A 80 -26.44 -13.91 -4.21
N TYR A 81 -25.63 -14.77 -3.60
CA TYR A 81 -26.02 -16.16 -3.33
C TYR A 81 -27.19 -16.27 -2.35
N ASP A 82 -27.18 -15.50 -1.26
CA ASP A 82 -28.27 -15.45 -0.28
C ASP A 82 -29.61 -15.12 -0.93
N ASN A 83 -29.63 -14.27 -1.97
CA ASN A 83 -30.84 -13.94 -2.71
C ASN A 83 -31.26 -15.02 -3.72
N LEU A 84 -30.32 -15.82 -4.24
CA LEU A 84 -30.62 -16.89 -5.19
C LEU A 84 -31.11 -18.18 -4.52
N ASP A 85 -30.75 -18.39 -3.25
CA ASP A 85 -31.10 -19.59 -2.48
C ASP A 85 -32.50 -19.52 -1.80
N LEU A 86 -33.25 -18.43 -1.99
CA LEU A 86 -34.61 -18.21 -1.44
C LEU A 86 -35.71 -18.90 -2.25
#